data_AF-A0A2P2DEH9-F1
#
_entry.id   AF-A0A2P2DEH9-F1
#
_cell.length_a   1.000
_cell.length_b   1.000
_cell.length_c   1.000
_cell.angle_alpha   90.00
_cell.angle_beta   90.00
_cell.angle_gamma   90.00
#
_symmetry.space_group_name_H-M   'P 1'
#
loop_
_entity.id
_entity.type
_entity.pdbx_description
1 polymer ?
#
loop_
_entity_poly.entity_id
_entity_poly.type
_entity_poly.pdbx_seq_one_letter_code
_entity_poly.pdbx_strand_id
1 'polypeptide(L)'
;MIVNTYTYTTNEIKQEQIWKLMSDVNHWKDWDSTLEKSEMLGPFETGNFFMIRPTGGPDVKIQLLEVRPNSYFKDFTKFPLAKMVGEHFYEKTSEGLKITITMSISGPLAFLWNMIVMKNIVSHLAEDVKIQINEAKKIK
;
A
#
# COMPACT_ATOMS: atom_id res chain seq x y z
N MET A 1 6.64 -16.20 10.68
CA MET A 1 6.21 -14.90 10.12
C MET A 1 7.18 -14.57 9.00
N ILE A 2 6.69 -14.14 7.85
CA ILE A 2 7.52 -13.75 6.69
C ILE A 2 7.37 -12.25 6.52
N VAL A 3 8.48 -11.52 6.36
CA VAL A 3 8.51 -10.06 6.29
C VAL A 3 9.44 -9.64 5.17
N ASN A 4 9.05 -8.65 4.38
CA ASN A 4 9.87 -8.00 3.38
C ASN A 4 9.69 -6.48 3.48
N THR A 5 10.80 -5.76 3.42
CA THR A 5 10.81 -4.29 3.47
C THR A 5 11.52 -3.75 2.24
N TYR A 6 10.88 -2.78 1.59
CA TYR A 6 11.44 -2.00 0.50
C TYR A 6 11.53 -0.54 0.93
N THR A 7 12.66 0.11 0.67
CA THR A 7 12.89 1.52 0.99
C THR A 7 13.40 2.24 -0.25
N TYR A 8 12.87 3.43 -0.50
CA TYR A 8 13.31 4.31 -1.59
C TYR A 8 13.28 5.77 -1.12
N THR A 9 14.31 6.54 -1.46
CA THR A 9 14.40 7.97 -1.13
C THR A 9 14.32 8.80 -2.41
N THR A 10 13.45 9.81 -2.43
CA THR A 10 13.26 10.71 -3.58
C THR A 10 13.15 12.18 -3.16
N ASN A 11 13.63 13.09 -4.00
CA ASN A 11 13.41 14.54 -3.88
C ASN A 11 12.34 15.06 -4.84
N GLU A 12 11.71 14.17 -5.60
CA GLU A 12 10.84 14.55 -6.71
C GLU A 12 9.44 14.95 -6.27
N ILE A 13 9.04 14.55 -5.07
CA ILE A 13 7.72 14.82 -4.50
C ILE A 13 7.83 15.17 -3.02
N LYS A 14 6.82 15.87 -2.52
CA LYS A 14 6.63 16.15 -1.11
C LYS A 14 5.81 15.07 -0.42
N GLN A 15 5.98 14.98 0.88
CA GLN A 15 5.24 14.08 1.77
C GLN A 15 3.72 14.22 1.61
N GLU A 16 3.23 15.45 1.44
CA GLU A 16 1.81 15.74 1.30
C GLU A 16 1.25 15.26 -0.06
N GLN A 17 2.08 15.22 -1.11
CA GLN A 17 1.66 14.77 -2.44
C GLN A 17 1.43 13.26 -2.47
N ILE A 18 2.39 12.48 -1.95
CA ILE A 18 2.21 11.03 -1.84
C ILE A 18 1.06 10.70 -0.89
N TRP A 19 0.90 11.45 0.21
CA TRP A 19 -0.20 11.22 1.13
C TRP A 19 -1.57 11.43 0.48
N LYS A 20 -1.73 12.51 -0.29
CA LYS A 20 -2.95 12.75 -1.06
C LYS A 20 -3.24 11.61 -2.05
N LEU A 21 -2.23 11.14 -2.79
CA LEU A 21 -2.38 10.02 -3.72
C LEU A 21 -2.86 8.75 -2.99
N MET A 22 -2.24 8.42 -1.87
CA MET A 22 -2.49 7.17 -1.15
C MET A 22 -3.78 7.21 -0.33
N SER A 23 -4.17 8.37 0.20
CA SER A 23 -5.45 8.50 0.91
C SER A 23 -6.66 8.59 -0.01
N ASP A 24 -6.47 8.91 -1.30
CA ASP A 24 -7.53 8.96 -2.30
C ASP A 24 -7.76 7.60 -2.98
N VAL A 25 -8.18 6.62 -2.18
CA VAL A 25 -8.36 5.23 -2.62
C VAL A 25 -9.37 5.09 -3.77
N ASN A 26 -10.39 5.96 -3.83
CA ASN A 26 -11.42 5.92 -4.87
C ASN A 26 -10.86 6.12 -6.29
N HIS A 27 -9.73 6.82 -6.40
CA HIS A 27 -9.08 7.11 -7.68
C HIS A 27 -7.86 6.22 -7.94
N TRP A 28 -7.56 5.22 -7.09
CA TRP A 28 -6.45 4.29 -7.34
C TRP A 28 -6.59 3.55 -8.68
N LYS A 29 -7.80 3.08 -9.03
CA LYS A 29 -8.09 2.43 -10.33
C LYS A 29 -7.79 3.31 -11.57
N ASP A 30 -7.66 4.63 -11.40
CA ASP A 30 -7.43 5.54 -12.52
C ASP A 30 -5.94 5.62 -12.92
N TRP A 31 -5.04 5.23 -12.01
CA TRP A 31 -3.59 5.30 -12.22
C TRP A 31 -2.86 3.99 -11.96
N ASP A 32 -3.41 3.12 -11.10
CA ASP A 32 -2.90 1.78 -10.85
C ASP A 32 -3.56 0.80 -11.82
N SER A 33 -2.84 0.45 -12.89
CA SER A 33 -3.31 -0.49 -13.91
C SER A 33 -3.49 -1.93 -13.39
N THR A 34 -3.01 -2.22 -12.18
CA THR A 34 -3.22 -3.51 -11.53
C THR A 34 -4.59 -3.61 -10.85
N LEU A 35 -5.35 -2.51 -10.77
CA LEU A 35 -6.66 -2.44 -10.12
C LEU A 35 -7.80 -2.19 -11.13
N GLU A 36 -8.78 -3.09 -11.15
CA GLU A 36 -10.05 -2.88 -11.86
C GLU A 36 -11.00 -1.99 -11.07
N LYS A 37 -10.94 -2.06 -9.73
CA LYS A 37 -11.78 -1.29 -8.83
C LYS A 37 -11.01 -0.90 -7.56
N SER A 38 -11.34 0.27 -7.04
CA SER A 38 -10.88 0.75 -5.74
C SER A 38 -11.96 1.65 -5.13
N GLU A 39 -12.33 1.38 -3.88
CA GLU A 39 -13.42 2.07 -3.20
C GLU A 39 -13.12 2.20 -1.71
N MET A 40 -13.18 3.42 -1.19
CA MET A 40 -13.04 3.71 0.23
C MET A 40 -14.39 3.56 0.94
N LEU A 41 -14.45 2.79 2.04
CA LEU A 41 -15.63 2.63 2.87
C LEU A 41 -15.54 3.58 4.08
N GLY A 42 -15.77 4.88 3.84
CA GLY A 42 -15.66 5.95 4.86
C GLY A 42 -14.45 6.88 4.63
N PRO A 43 -14.04 7.69 5.63
CA PRO A 43 -12.81 8.47 5.54
C PRO A 43 -11.55 7.59 5.69
N PHE A 44 -10.43 7.99 5.08
CA PHE A 44 -9.14 7.30 5.22
C PHE A 44 -8.56 7.48 6.63
N GLU A 45 -9.07 6.69 7.58
CA GLU A 45 -8.81 6.79 9.01
C GLU A 45 -8.75 5.40 9.66
N THR A 46 -8.11 5.34 10.83
CA THR A 46 -7.97 4.12 11.63
C THR A 46 -9.33 3.49 11.92
N GLY A 47 -9.46 2.19 11.66
CA GLY A 47 -10.67 1.41 11.88
C GLY A 47 -11.58 1.29 10.66
N ASN A 48 -11.42 2.16 9.65
CA ASN A 48 -12.18 2.06 8.41
C ASN A 48 -11.61 1.02 7.45
N PHE A 49 -12.33 0.81 6.36
CA PHE A 49 -12.03 -0.22 5.38
C PHE A 49 -12.00 0.38 3.99
N PHE A 50 -11.28 -0.28 3.10
CA PHE A 50 -11.41 -0.04 1.67
C PHE A 50 -11.49 -1.37 0.94
N MET A 51 -12.01 -1.34 -0.28
CA MET A 51 -12.13 -2.48 -1.15
C MET A 51 -11.34 -2.24 -2.42
N ILE A 52 -10.58 -3.24 -2.84
CA ILE A 52 -9.89 -3.24 -4.12
C ILE A 52 -10.25 -4.50 -4.89
N ARG A 53 -10.24 -4.41 -6.22
CA ARG A 53 -10.28 -5.56 -7.12
C ARG A 53 -9.03 -5.53 -7.99
N PRO A 54 -8.05 -6.41 -7.72
CA PRO A 54 -6.94 -6.60 -8.63
C PRO A 54 -7.42 -7.13 -9.98
N THR A 55 -6.71 -6.79 -11.05
CA THR A 55 -7.00 -7.28 -12.40
C THR A 55 -6.92 -8.80 -12.45
N GLY A 56 -8.03 -9.46 -12.82
CA GLY A 56 -8.14 -10.93 -12.81
C GLY A 56 -8.23 -11.57 -11.42
N GLY A 57 -8.41 -10.77 -10.35
CA GLY A 57 -8.54 -11.21 -8.97
C GLY A 57 -9.95 -10.96 -8.37
N PRO A 58 -10.24 -11.53 -7.18
CA PRO A 58 -11.49 -11.27 -6.48
C PRO A 58 -11.49 -9.91 -5.77
N ASP A 59 -12.66 -9.47 -5.30
CA ASP A 59 -12.74 -8.32 -4.39
C ASP A 59 -12.03 -8.63 -3.06
N VAL A 60 -11.15 -7.73 -2.65
CA VAL A 60 -10.40 -7.80 -1.40
C VAL A 60 -10.83 -6.64 -0.51
N LYS A 61 -11.38 -6.97 0.65
CA LYS A 61 -11.67 -5.99 1.71
C LYS A 61 -10.48 -5.87 2.64
N ILE A 62 -9.96 -4.65 2.77
CA ILE A 62 -8.77 -4.32 3.52
C ILE A 62 -9.14 -3.36 4.64
N GLN A 63 -8.59 -3.58 5.84
CA GLN A 63 -8.82 -2.73 7.01
C GLN A 63 -7.64 -1.80 7.23
N LEU A 64 -7.88 -0.53 7.51
CA LEU A 64 -6.87 0.39 8.03
C LEU A 64 -6.73 0.19 9.54
N LEU A 65 -5.64 -0.45 9.96
CA LEU A 65 -5.36 -0.69 11.38
C LEU A 65 -4.83 0.55 12.08
N GLU A 66 -4.12 1.41 11.38
CA GLU A 66 -3.57 2.65 11.92
C GLU A 66 -3.34 3.64 10.77
N VAL A 67 -3.72 4.90 10.99
CA VAL A 67 -3.48 5.99 10.05
C VAL A 67 -2.93 7.17 10.84
N ARG A 68 -1.72 7.61 10.48
CA ARG A 68 -1.09 8.83 10.96
C ARG A 68 -0.91 9.77 9.77
N PRO A 69 -1.76 10.80 9.64
CA PRO A 69 -1.78 11.70 8.50
C PRO A 69 -0.39 12.17 8.06
N ASN A 70 -0.16 12.15 6.75
CA ASN A 70 1.09 12.47 6.07
C ASN A 70 2.30 11.60 6.39
N SER A 71 2.24 10.66 7.33
CA SER A 71 3.46 9.97 7.80
C SER A 71 3.40 8.46 7.73
N TYR A 72 2.23 7.87 8.00
CA TYR A 72 2.13 6.43 8.08
C TYR A 72 0.71 5.92 7.90
N PHE A 73 0.56 4.77 7.27
CA PHE A 73 -0.62 3.95 7.45
C PHE A 73 -0.27 2.47 7.48
N LYS A 74 -1.14 1.72 8.15
CA LYS A 74 -1.07 0.27 8.31
C LYS A 74 -2.37 -0.33 7.81
N ASP A 75 -2.27 -1.24 6.87
CA ASP A 75 -3.40 -1.98 6.36
C ASP A 75 -3.32 -3.46 6.73
N PHE A 76 -4.48 -4.12 6.73
CA PHE A 76 -4.62 -5.51 7.10
C PHE A 76 -5.54 -6.22 6.12
N THR A 77 -5.03 -7.31 5.57
CA THR A 77 -5.77 -8.21 4.70
C THR A 77 -5.87 -9.59 5.34
N LYS A 78 -7.10 -10.11 5.45
CA LYS A 78 -7.37 -11.44 5.98
C LYS A 78 -7.35 -12.48 4.87
N PHE A 79 -6.56 -13.52 5.06
CA PHE A 79 -6.51 -14.69 4.19
C PHE A 79 -7.04 -15.94 4.91
N PRO A 80 -7.47 -16.99 4.20
CA PRO A 80 -7.72 -18.29 4.80
C PRO A 80 -6.50 -18.78 5.60
N LEU A 81 -6.65 -18.91 6.92
CA LEU A 81 -5.59 -19.33 7.85
C LEU A 81 -4.29 -18.49 7.77
N ALA A 82 -4.39 -17.24 7.33
CA ALA A 82 -3.27 -16.30 7.37
C ALA A 82 -3.76 -14.85 7.45
N LYS A 83 -2.83 -13.96 7.77
CA LYS A 83 -3.04 -12.51 7.75
C LYS A 83 -1.84 -11.85 7.13
N MET A 84 -2.10 -10.86 6.29
CA MET A 84 -1.10 -9.97 5.72
C MET A 84 -1.30 -8.57 6.27
N VAL A 85 -0.19 -7.89 6.50
CA VAL A 85 -0.17 -6.50 6.96
C VAL A 85 0.79 -5.74 6.06
N GLY A 86 0.30 -4.65 5.47
CA GLY A 86 1.10 -3.64 4.81
C GLY A 86 1.35 -2.47 5.75
N GLU A 87 2.59 -2.00 5.80
CA GLU A 87 3.00 -0.83 6.57
C GLU A 87 3.72 0.14 5.65
N HIS A 88 3.17 1.35 5.52
CA HIS A 88 3.67 2.38 4.62
C HIS A 88 4.12 3.58 5.44
N PHE A 89 5.40 3.93 5.35
CA PHE A 89 6.00 5.07 6.03
C PHE A 89 6.48 6.11 5.01
N TYR A 90 6.23 7.37 5.34
CA TYR A 90 6.64 8.55 4.58
C TYR A 90 7.39 9.50 5.52
N GLU A 91 8.72 9.49 5.44
CA GLU A 91 9.60 10.21 6.36
C GLU A 91 10.39 11.28 5.61
N LYS A 92 10.32 12.53 6.06
CA LYS A 92 11.21 13.60 5.56
C LYS A 92 12.61 13.39 6.13
N THR A 93 13.62 13.35 5.27
CA THR A 93 15.04 13.25 5.63
C THR A 93 15.81 14.40 4.97
N SER A 94 17.09 14.56 5.33
CA SER A 94 17.99 15.53 4.68
C SER A 94 18.23 15.22 3.19
N GLU A 95 18.04 13.97 2.78
CA GLU A 95 18.25 13.49 1.40
C GLU A 95 16.95 13.48 0.57
N GLY A 96 15.81 13.77 1.18
CA GLY A 96 14.50 13.81 0.54
C GLY A 96 13.40 13.09 1.32
N LEU A 97 12.33 12.74 0.64
CA LEU A 97 11.27 11.90 1.17
C LEU A 97 11.69 10.42 1.08
N LYS A 98 11.85 9.78 2.24
CA LYS A 98 12.07 8.34 2.36
C LYS A 98 10.72 7.63 2.47
N ILE A 99 10.45 6.77 1.50
CA ILE A 99 9.28 5.90 1.44
C ILE A 99 9.72 4.50 1.86
N THR A 100 9.07 3.94 2.88
CA THR A 100 9.33 2.57 3.33
C THR A 100 8.04 1.78 3.31
N ILE A 101 8.02 0.66 2.58
CA ILE A 101 6.90 -0.27 2.52
C ILE A 101 7.35 -1.59 3.12
N THR A 102 6.67 -2.02 4.18
CA THR A 102 6.91 -3.31 4.80
C THR A 102 5.67 -4.18 4.65
N MET A 103 5.84 -5.31 3.96
CA MET A 103 4.82 -6.33 3.86
C MET A 103 5.17 -7.45 4.85
N SER A 104 4.18 -7.91 5.61
CA SER A 104 4.35 -9.05 6.49
C SER A 104 3.18 -10.01 6.38
N ILE A 105 3.45 -11.31 6.46
CA ILE A 105 2.43 -12.35 6.47
C ILE A 105 2.68 -13.38 7.58
N SER A 106 1.61 -13.79 8.25
CA SER A 106 1.66 -14.71 9.38
C SER A 106 0.44 -15.60 9.47
N GLY A 107 0.55 -16.73 10.16
CA GLY A 107 -0.49 -17.75 10.31
C GLY A 107 -0.06 -19.12 9.75
N PRO A 108 -0.87 -20.17 9.99
CA PRO A 108 -0.57 -21.53 9.54
C PRO A 108 -0.28 -21.67 8.05
N LEU A 109 -1.00 -20.93 7.18
CA LEU A 109 -0.81 -20.97 5.73
C LEU A 109 0.05 -19.81 5.20
N ALA A 110 0.81 -19.11 6.05
CA ALA A 110 1.62 -17.96 5.64
C ALA A 110 2.59 -18.28 4.50
N PHE A 111 3.18 -19.48 4.49
CA PHE A 111 4.10 -19.90 3.42
C PHE A 111 3.41 -20.03 2.06
N LEU A 112 2.21 -20.61 2.03
CA LEU A 112 1.40 -20.75 0.81
C LEU A 112 1.03 -19.38 0.24
N TRP A 113 0.45 -18.52 1.07
CA TRP A 113 0.06 -17.17 0.66
C TRP A 113 1.25 -16.28 0.30
N ASN A 114 2.41 -16.49 0.94
CA ASN A 114 3.64 -15.83 0.52
C ASN A 114 4.03 -16.22 -0.92
N MET A 115 3.94 -17.50 -1.25
CA MET A 115 4.29 -18.00 -2.58
C MET A 115 3.34 -17.50 -3.67
N ILE A 116 2.04 -17.45 -3.38
CA ILE A 116 0.99 -17.08 -4.36
C ILE A 116 0.86 -15.56 -4.51
N VAL A 117 0.92 -14.81 -3.40
CA VAL A 117 0.54 -13.39 -3.37
C VAL A 117 1.72 -12.50 -3.00
N MET A 118 2.30 -12.66 -1.80
CA MET A 118 3.27 -11.71 -1.26
C MET A 118 4.53 -11.58 -2.12
N LYS A 119 5.05 -12.69 -2.67
CA LYS A 119 6.23 -12.67 -3.55
C LYS A 119 6.02 -11.80 -4.78
N ASN A 120 4.83 -11.86 -5.39
CA ASN A 120 4.51 -11.06 -6.57
C ASN A 120 4.37 -9.58 -6.21
N ILE A 121 3.71 -9.25 -5.09
CA ILE A 121 3.66 -7.86 -4.59
C ILE A 121 5.08 -7.33 -4.35
N VAL A 122 5.88 -8.07 -3.58
CA VAL A 122 7.24 -7.65 -3.20
C VAL A 122 8.16 -7.48 -4.43
N SER A 123 8.02 -8.30 -5.47
CA SER A 123 8.83 -8.16 -6.69
C SER A 123 8.51 -6.91 -7.49
N HIS A 124 7.28 -6.37 -7.38
CA HIS A 124 6.84 -5.17 -8.11
C HIS A 124 6.92 -3.88 -7.28
N LEU A 125 7.18 -3.95 -5.96
CA LEU A 125 7.28 -2.76 -5.09
C LEU A 125 8.17 -1.64 -5.64
N ALA A 126 9.28 -1.98 -6.29
CA ALA A 126 10.18 -0.99 -6.87
C ALA A 126 9.58 -0.27 -8.08
N GLU A 127 8.71 -0.92 -8.84
CA GLU A 127 7.97 -0.34 -9.95
C GLU A 127 6.76 0.44 -9.43
N ASP A 128 6.01 -0.12 -8.48
CA ASP A 128 4.85 0.50 -7.85
C ASP A 128 5.23 1.84 -7.21
N VAL A 129 6.35 1.90 -6.48
CA VAL A 129 6.84 3.15 -5.88
C VAL A 129 7.20 4.19 -6.95
N LYS A 130 7.75 3.78 -8.10
CA LYS A 130 8.03 4.72 -9.20
C LYS A 130 6.74 5.26 -9.82
N ILE A 131 5.73 4.40 -10.02
CA ILE A 131 4.41 4.80 -10.50
C ILE A 131 3.78 5.78 -9.52
N GLN A 132 3.75 5.44 -8.22
CA GLN A 132 3.25 6.30 -7.16
C GLN A 132 3.94 7.66 -7.14
N ILE A 133 5.27 7.71 -7.31
CA ILE A 133 6.01 8.97 -7.38
C ILE A 133 5.59 9.79 -8.61
N ASN A 134 5.48 9.15 -9.78
CA ASN A 134 5.09 9.83 -11.00
C ASN A 134 3.66 10.40 -10.96
N GLU A 135 2.73 9.68 -10.32
CA GLU A 135 1.36 10.14 -10.14
C GLU A 135 1.26 11.22 -9.06
N ALA A 136 1.99 11.07 -7.95
CA ALA A 136 2.05 12.07 -6.90
C ALA A 136 2.60 13.42 -7.39
N LYS A 137 3.53 13.43 -8.36
CA LYS A 137 4.01 14.68 -9.00
C LYS A 137 2.90 15.51 -9.63
N LYS A 138 1.83 14.87 -10.11
CA LYS A 138 0.70 15.54 -10.78
C LYS A 138 -0.23 16.23 -9.78
N ILE A 139 -0.15 15.86 -8.51
CA ILE A 139 -0.95 16.43 -7.43
C ILE A 139 -0.30 17.73 -6.96
N LYS A 140 -1.08 18.82 -6.98
CA LYS A 140 -0.63 20.16 -6.55
C LYS A 140 -0.62 20.33 -5.03
#